data_AF-A0A2H6NKK4-F1
#
_entry.id   AF-A0A2H6NKK4-F1
#
_cell.length_a   1.000
_cell.length_b   1.000
_cell.length_c   1.000
_cell.angle_alpha   90.00
_cell.angle_beta   90.00
_cell.angle_gamma   90.00
#
_symmetry.space_group_name_H-M   'P 1'
#
loop_
_entity.id
_entity.type
_entity.pdbx_description
1 polymer ?
#
loop_
_entity_poly.entity_id
_entity_poly.type
_entity_poly.pdbx_seq_one_letter_code
_entity_poly.pdbx_strand_id
1 'polypeptide(L)'
;RSPCPPRTAVQLVPHPEETLFSSFVPRGEFNAGPPSDAHGAKVCEPQGHRYAVRGNLVEYSGWSLAFRLRTSSGLQLFDVRFNGARVAYEVSVQEAIAFYGGHSPAAMQTKYIDIGWGMGSVNHELAPGVDCPETATFLDAHHHYDADSPVRYPRAICVFELPTGVPLRRHFDSDFRGGSAFYAGLEGHAR
;
A
#
# COMPACT_ATOMS: atom_id res chain seq x y z
N ARG A 1 7.68 -5.90 -27.44
CA ARG A 1 7.26 -6.67 -26.25
C ARG A 1 6.80 -5.65 -25.22
N SER A 2 5.56 -5.70 -24.77
CA SER A 2 4.98 -4.73 -23.85
C SER A 2 5.78 -4.74 -22.53
N PRO A 3 6.25 -3.58 -22.02
CA PRO A 3 7.11 -3.53 -20.84
C PRO A 3 6.34 -3.68 -19.52
N CYS A 4 5.02 -3.83 -19.56
CA CYS A 4 4.15 -3.91 -18.39
C CYS A 4 3.70 -5.35 -18.15
N PRO A 5 3.53 -5.76 -16.88
CA PRO A 5 3.12 -7.11 -16.55
C PRO A 5 1.81 -7.49 -17.27
N PRO A 6 1.67 -8.75 -17.70
CA PRO A 6 0.42 -9.23 -18.27
C PRO A 6 -0.69 -9.13 -17.22
N ARG A 7 -1.93 -9.03 -17.70
CA ARG A 7 -3.13 -8.92 -16.86
C ARG A 7 -3.13 -10.01 -15.78
N THR A 8 -3.04 -9.62 -14.51
CA THR A 8 -3.34 -10.55 -13.42
C THR A 8 -4.83 -10.47 -13.17
N ALA A 9 -5.59 -11.44 -13.68
CA ALA A 9 -6.99 -11.58 -13.31
C ALA A 9 -7.03 -12.18 -11.90
N VAL A 10 -7.40 -11.39 -10.90
CA VAL A 10 -7.77 -11.94 -9.60
C VAL A 10 -9.04 -12.76 -9.83
N GLN A 11 -8.93 -14.08 -9.69
CA GLN A 11 -10.08 -14.97 -9.85
C GLN A 11 -11.01 -14.74 -8.67
N LEU A 12 -12.16 -14.12 -8.93
CA LEU A 12 -13.19 -13.93 -7.91
C LEU A 12 -13.72 -15.30 -7.48
N VAL A 13 -13.97 -15.44 -6.19
CA VAL A 13 -14.63 -16.63 -5.63
C VAL A 13 -16.05 -16.70 -6.21
N PRO A 14 -16.57 -17.88 -6.59
CA PRO A 14 -17.96 -18.01 -7.02
C PRO A 14 -18.90 -17.46 -5.95
N HIS A 15 -19.86 -16.62 -6.35
CA HIS A 15 -20.83 -16.04 -5.45
C HIS A 15 -22.24 -16.62 -5.73
N PRO A 16 -23.10 -16.74 -4.70
CA PRO A 16 -24.48 -17.18 -4.88
C PRO A 16 -25.25 -16.24 -5.81
N GLU A 17 -26.23 -16.78 -6.56
CA GLU A 17 -27.09 -15.97 -7.45
C GLU A 17 -27.90 -14.92 -6.68
N GLU A 18 -28.34 -15.23 -5.46
CA GLU A 18 -28.95 -14.26 -4.55
C GLU A 18 -27.88 -13.62 -3.65
N THR A 19 -27.48 -12.40 -4.00
CA THR A 19 -26.51 -11.65 -3.21
C THR A 19 -27.20 -10.84 -2.11
N LEU A 20 -26.77 -11.02 -0.86
CA LEU A 20 -27.23 -10.21 0.27
C LEU A 20 -26.70 -8.77 0.20
N PHE A 21 -27.35 -7.84 0.90
CA PHE A 21 -26.93 -6.43 0.98
C PHE A 21 -25.50 -6.25 1.54
N SER A 22 -25.05 -7.20 2.36
CA SER A 22 -23.71 -7.26 2.96
C SER A 22 -22.62 -7.82 2.04
N SER A 23 -22.96 -8.16 0.79
CA SER A 23 -22.01 -8.61 -0.23
C SER A 23 -21.28 -7.45 -0.90
N PHE A 24 -20.06 -7.71 -1.38
CA PHE A 24 -19.27 -6.82 -2.24
C PHE A 24 -19.55 -6.99 -3.74
N VAL A 25 -20.47 -7.89 -4.13
CA VAL A 25 -20.85 -8.07 -5.54
C VAL A 25 -21.47 -6.76 -6.05
N PRO A 26 -21.01 -6.22 -7.20
CA PRO A 26 -21.55 -4.99 -7.78
C PRO A 26 -23.05 -5.08 -8.02
N ARG A 27 -23.76 -3.98 -7.74
CA ARG A 27 -25.20 -3.84 -7.91
C ARG A 27 -25.57 -2.42 -8.34
N GLY A 28 -26.63 -2.28 -9.13
CA GLY A 28 -27.00 -1.02 -9.77
C GLY A 28 -26.20 -0.74 -11.04
N GLU A 29 -26.58 0.32 -11.75
CA GLU A 29 -25.96 0.72 -13.02
C GLU A 29 -25.44 2.15 -12.95
N PHE A 30 -24.30 2.41 -13.57
CA PHE A 30 -23.77 3.76 -13.73
C PHE A 30 -24.46 4.44 -14.92
N ASN A 31 -25.37 5.38 -14.65
CA ASN A 31 -26.17 6.07 -15.68
C ASN A 31 -25.44 7.23 -16.39
N ALA A 32 -24.16 7.49 -16.09
CA ALA A 32 -23.40 8.61 -16.62
C ALA A 32 -22.03 8.17 -17.16
N GLY A 33 -21.84 8.33 -18.47
CA GLY A 33 -20.59 8.02 -19.19
C GLY A 33 -20.69 6.74 -20.04
N PRO A 34 -19.75 6.52 -20.99
CA PRO A 34 -19.72 5.29 -21.75
C PRO A 34 -19.46 4.10 -20.80
N PRO A 35 -20.31 3.04 -20.84
CA PRO A 35 -20.04 1.81 -20.12
C PRO A 35 -18.70 1.26 -20.58
N SER A 36 -17.82 0.94 -19.65
CA SER A 36 -16.49 0.44 -19.97
C SER A 36 -16.14 -0.71 -19.04
N ASP A 37 -16.20 -1.93 -19.60
CA ASP A 37 -15.53 -3.11 -19.04
C ASP A 37 -13.99 -3.02 -19.18
N ALA A 38 -13.47 -1.89 -19.67
CA ALA A 38 -12.04 -1.65 -19.73
C ALA A 38 -11.49 -1.32 -18.35
N HIS A 39 -10.37 -1.94 -18.01
CA HIS A 39 -9.62 -1.62 -16.80
C HIS A 39 -9.06 -0.18 -16.86
N GLY A 40 -8.98 0.44 -15.68
CA GLY A 40 -8.31 1.75 -15.52
C GLY A 40 -6.81 1.70 -15.78
N ALA A 41 -6.16 2.86 -15.69
CA ALA A 41 -4.73 2.99 -15.85
C ALA A 41 -3.96 2.15 -14.82
N LYS A 42 -2.83 1.56 -15.25
CA LYS A 42 -1.95 0.75 -14.40
C LYS A 42 -0.53 1.32 -14.36
N VAL A 43 0.13 1.14 -13.24
CA VAL A 43 1.54 1.48 -13.04
C VAL A 43 2.43 0.45 -13.72
N CYS A 44 3.55 0.90 -14.27
CA CYS A 44 4.47 0.06 -15.00
C CYS A 44 5.91 0.57 -14.80
N GLU A 45 6.85 -0.36 -14.61
CA GLU A 45 8.27 -0.06 -14.34
C GLU A 45 9.13 -0.62 -15.48
N PRO A 46 9.16 0.03 -16.65
CA PRO A 46 9.79 -0.50 -17.87
C PRO A 46 11.31 -0.70 -17.75
N GLN A 47 11.95 -0.01 -16.82
CA GLN A 47 13.39 -0.08 -16.54
C GLN A 47 13.71 -0.94 -15.30
N GLY A 48 12.70 -1.64 -14.75
CA GLY A 48 12.81 -2.34 -13.47
C GLY A 48 12.70 -1.42 -12.26
N HIS A 49 12.87 -1.99 -11.07
CA HIS A 49 12.80 -1.27 -9.80
C HIS A 49 13.97 -0.30 -9.65
N ARG A 50 13.67 0.91 -9.18
CA ARG A 50 14.69 1.90 -8.77
C ARG A 50 15.06 1.80 -7.29
N TYR A 51 14.44 0.85 -6.58
CA TYR A 51 14.73 0.49 -5.20
C TYR A 51 15.27 -0.94 -5.14
N ALA A 52 15.96 -1.28 -4.06
CA ALA A 52 16.40 -2.63 -3.77
C ALA A 52 15.85 -3.09 -2.43
N VAL A 53 15.39 -4.34 -2.38
CA VAL A 53 14.98 -5.01 -1.14
C VAL A 53 15.91 -6.20 -0.90
N ARG A 54 16.58 -6.24 0.25
CA ARG A 54 17.49 -7.33 0.64
C ARG A 54 17.15 -7.79 2.05
N GLY A 55 16.44 -8.90 2.15
CA GLY A 55 15.86 -9.32 3.43
C GLY A 55 14.89 -8.25 3.92
N ASN A 56 15.24 -7.59 5.03
CA ASN A 56 14.45 -6.50 5.60
C ASN A 56 15.05 -5.10 5.38
N LEU A 57 16.09 -4.96 4.56
CA LEU A 57 16.69 -3.68 4.18
C LEU A 57 16.06 -3.18 2.88
N VAL A 58 15.65 -1.91 2.86
CA VAL A 58 15.18 -1.18 1.68
C VAL A 58 16.12 -0.02 1.39
N GLU A 59 16.55 0.10 0.14
CA GLU A 59 17.40 1.20 -0.34
C GLU A 59 16.76 1.85 -1.57
N TYR A 60 16.63 3.18 -1.55
CA TYR A 60 15.99 3.93 -2.63
C TYR A 60 16.41 5.42 -2.64
N SER A 61 17.02 5.89 -3.74
CA SER A 61 17.22 7.34 -3.99
C SER A 61 17.74 8.16 -2.79
N GLY A 62 18.79 7.65 -2.13
CA GLY A 62 19.40 8.25 -0.93
C GLY A 62 18.81 7.76 0.40
N TRP A 63 17.63 7.15 0.39
CA TRP A 63 17.04 6.48 1.56
C TRP A 63 17.64 5.09 1.78
N SER A 64 17.83 4.76 3.05
CA SER A 64 18.14 3.42 3.52
C SER A 64 17.39 3.20 4.84
N LEU A 65 16.65 2.10 4.95
CA LEU A 65 15.93 1.75 6.17
C LEU A 65 15.79 0.23 6.28
N ALA A 66 15.82 -0.28 7.52
CA ALA A 66 15.38 -1.63 7.81
C ALA A 66 13.90 -1.61 8.22
N PHE A 67 13.16 -2.69 7.96
CA PHE A 67 11.80 -2.83 8.49
C PHE A 67 11.62 -4.12 9.27
N ARG A 68 10.54 -4.19 10.04
CA ARG A 68 10.08 -5.38 10.74
C ARG A 68 8.57 -5.34 10.82
N LEU A 69 7.94 -6.51 10.72
CA LEU A 69 6.54 -6.70 11.08
C LEU A 69 6.47 -7.37 12.45
N ARG A 70 6.19 -6.60 13.50
CA ARG A 70 6.13 -7.10 14.86
C ARG A 70 4.78 -7.76 15.09
N THR A 71 4.76 -9.07 15.32
CA THR A 71 3.57 -9.91 15.55
C THR A 71 2.49 -9.27 16.45
N SER A 72 2.86 -8.53 17.48
CA SER A 72 1.88 -7.87 18.35
C SER A 72 1.33 -6.55 17.79
N SER A 73 2.19 -5.66 17.29
CA SER A 73 1.84 -4.24 17.02
C SER A 73 1.97 -3.79 15.56
N GLY A 74 2.50 -4.61 14.67
CA GLY A 74 2.57 -4.30 13.24
C GLY A 74 3.89 -3.70 12.76
N LEU A 75 3.83 -2.86 11.73
CA LEU A 75 4.99 -2.41 10.96
C LEU A 75 5.87 -1.43 11.76
N GLN A 76 7.18 -1.63 11.62
CA GLN A 76 8.21 -0.79 12.22
C GLN A 76 9.32 -0.55 11.20
N LEU A 77 9.83 0.68 11.15
CA LEU A 77 11.00 1.09 10.36
C LEU A 77 12.13 1.43 11.32
N PHE A 78 13.34 0.97 11.02
CA PHE A 78 14.54 1.11 11.84
C PHE A 78 15.71 1.69 11.03
N ASP A 79 16.59 2.40 11.73
CA ASP A 79 17.80 3.05 11.18
C ASP A 79 17.51 3.85 9.89
N VAL A 80 16.43 4.63 9.90
CA VAL A 80 15.99 5.41 8.74
C VAL A 80 17.02 6.51 8.46
N ARG A 81 17.66 6.43 7.29
CA ARG A 81 18.71 7.33 6.84
C ARG A 81 18.35 7.99 5.52
N PHE A 82 18.83 9.21 5.35
CA PHE A 82 18.85 9.91 4.08
C PHE A 82 20.27 10.39 3.79
N ASN A 83 20.82 10.02 2.63
CA ASN A 83 22.19 10.28 2.20
C ASN A 83 23.24 9.90 3.26
N GLY A 84 23.07 8.73 3.89
CA GLY A 84 23.95 8.19 4.92
C GLY A 84 23.75 8.76 6.33
N ALA A 85 23.08 9.91 6.48
CA ALA A 85 22.77 10.51 7.76
C ALA A 85 21.47 9.94 8.34
N ARG A 86 21.48 9.55 9.62
CA ARG A 86 20.29 9.04 10.31
C ARG A 86 19.30 10.17 10.57
N VAL A 87 18.05 9.96 10.16
CA VAL A 87 16.91 10.84 10.41
C VAL A 87 16.10 10.35 11.62
N ALA A 88 15.88 9.03 11.71
CA ALA A 88 15.18 8.42 12.83
C ALA A 88 15.79 7.06 13.17
N TYR A 89 15.86 6.72 14.47
CA TYR A 89 16.24 5.38 14.89
C TYR A 89 15.11 4.38 14.68
N GLU A 90 13.89 4.76 15.07
CA GLU A 90 12.69 3.94 14.94
C GLU A 90 11.48 4.82 14.62
N VAL A 91 10.65 4.36 13.68
CA VAL A 91 9.28 4.84 13.45
C VAL A 91 8.38 3.62 13.43
N SER A 92 7.45 3.50 14.38
CA SER A 92 6.68 2.26 14.57
C SER A 92 5.24 2.49 14.98
N VAL A 93 4.37 1.60 14.53
CA VAL A 93 2.99 1.51 15.02
C VAL A 93 3.02 0.98 16.46
N GLN A 94 2.36 1.71 17.34
CA GLN A 94 2.25 1.36 18.76
C GLN A 94 0.89 0.75 19.09
N GLU A 95 -0.20 1.29 18.54
CA GLU A 95 -1.57 0.87 18.81
C GLU A 95 -2.55 1.40 17.75
N ALA A 96 -3.68 0.73 17.57
CA ALA A 96 -4.89 1.25 16.95
C ALA A 96 -6.10 1.02 17.88
N ILE A 97 -6.92 2.06 18.07
CA ILE A 97 -8.04 2.03 19.04
C ILE A 97 -9.33 2.51 18.37
N ALA A 98 -10.42 1.77 18.55
CA ALA A 98 -11.75 2.17 18.13
C ALA A 98 -12.71 2.22 19.34
N PHE A 99 -13.12 3.44 19.70
CA PHE A 99 -14.12 3.69 20.75
C PHE A 99 -15.51 3.80 20.14
N TYR A 100 -16.44 3.01 20.66
CA TYR A 100 -17.84 3.03 20.22
C TYR A 100 -18.75 3.64 21.30
N GLY A 101 -19.88 4.16 20.83
CA GLY A 101 -21.01 4.53 21.67
C GLY A 101 -22.30 4.00 21.04
N GLY A 102 -23.23 3.53 21.85
CA GLY A 102 -24.51 3.03 21.39
C GLY A 102 -25.45 2.69 22.55
N HIS A 103 -26.72 2.47 22.24
CA HIS A 103 -27.74 2.16 23.25
C HIS A 103 -27.68 0.71 23.75
N SER A 104 -27.10 -0.20 22.97
CA SER A 104 -26.93 -1.60 23.38
C SER A 104 -25.76 -1.75 24.36
N PRO A 105 -25.83 -2.69 25.33
CA PRO A 105 -24.74 -2.94 26.27
C PRO A 105 -23.41 -3.24 25.60
N ALA A 106 -23.42 -3.96 24.47
CA ALA A 106 -22.21 -4.22 23.70
C ALA A 106 -21.59 -2.92 23.18
N ALA A 107 -22.35 -2.11 22.43
CA ALA A 107 -21.84 -0.91 21.80
C ALA A 107 -21.35 0.15 22.80
N MET A 108 -22.02 0.30 23.95
CA MET A 108 -21.56 1.24 25.00
C MET A 108 -20.30 0.77 25.72
N GLN A 109 -20.02 -0.53 25.74
CA GLN A 109 -18.84 -1.09 26.40
C GLN A 109 -17.64 -1.18 25.45
N THR A 110 -17.87 -1.33 24.14
CA THR A 110 -16.82 -1.58 23.13
C THR A 110 -15.77 -0.49 23.07
N LYS A 111 -14.54 -0.90 23.37
CA LYS A 111 -13.30 -0.15 23.16
C LYS A 111 -12.29 -1.13 22.59
N TYR A 112 -12.21 -1.22 21.27
CA TYR A 112 -11.23 -2.11 20.64
C TYR A 112 -9.84 -1.51 20.79
N ILE A 113 -8.90 -2.33 21.25
CA ILE A 113 -7.49 -2.01 21.45
C ILE A 113 -6.74 -3.12 20.71
N ASP A 114 -6.29 -2.83 19.49
CA ASP A 114 -5.96 -3.85 18.49
C ASP A 114 -4.66 -4.61 18.80
N ILE A 115 -3.72 -4.03 19.57
CA ILE A 115 -2.55 -4.78 20.04
C ILE A 115 -2.95 -6.01 20.87
N GLY A 116 -4.06 -5.91 21.60
CA GLY A 116 -4.61 -7.01 22.41
C GLY A 116 -5.14 -8.16 21.56
N TRP A 117 -5.34 -7.92 20.26
CA TRP A 117 -5.80 -8.88 19.27
C TRP A 117 -4.69 -9.32 18.32
N GLY A 118 -3.44 -8.92 18.57
CA GLY A 118 -2.33 -9.24 17.68
C GLY A 118 -2.48 -8.53 16.33
N MET A 119 -2.73 -7.22 16.33
CA MET A 119 -2.79 -6.40 15.11
C MET A 119 -1.65 -6.70 14.12
N GLY A 120 -0.46 -6.98 14.64
CA GLY A 120 0.70 -7.33 13.84
C GLY A 120 0.78 -8.77 13.35
N SER A 121 -0.20 -9.63 13.62
CA SER A 121 -0.27 -11.03 13.16
C SER A 121 -1.41 -11.29 12.18
N VAL A 122 -2.29 -10.31 11.96
CA VAL A 122 -3.44 -10.40 11.04
C VAL A 122 -3.15 -9.77 9.67
N ASN A 123 -1.89 -9.85 9.22
CA ASN A 123 -1.44 -9.31 7.93
C ASN A 123 -1.65 -10.35 6.81
N HIS A 124 -2.90 -10.47 6.37
CA HIS A 124 -3.30 -11.41 5.31
C HIS A 124 -2.70 -11.06 3.94
N GLU A 125 -2.87 -11.99 2.99
CA GLU A 125 -2.28 -11.89 1.65
C GLU A 125 -2.77 -10.65 0.89
N LEU A 126 -1.83 -9.79 0.49
CA LEU A 126 -2.09 -8.63 -0.36
C LEU A 126 -2.32 -9.08 -1.81
N ALA A 127 -3.44 -8.67 -2.39
CA ALA A 127 -3.83 -8.96 -3.76
C ALA A 127 -3.09 -8.05 -4.76
N PRO A 128 -2.20 -8.59 -5.62
CA PRO A 128 -1.50 -7.79 -6.62
C PRO A 128 -2.45 -7.14 -7.61
N GLY A 129 -2.27 -5.84 -7.86
CA GLY A 129 -3.12 -5.02 -8.72
C GLY A 129 -4.37 -4.46 -8.04
N VAL A 130 -4.64 -4.84 -6.79
CA VAL A 130 -5.74 -4.30 -5.97
C VAL A 130 -5.18 -3.57 -4.75
N ASP A 131 -4.44 -4.28 -3.89
CA ASP A 131 -3.88 -3.70 -2.65
C ASP A 131 -2.56 -2.98 -2.90
N CYS A 132 -1.74 -3.51 -3.82
CA CYS A 132 -0.49 -2.90 -4.26
C CYS A 132 -0.35 -2.99 -5.79
N PRO A 133 0.46 -2.14 -6.46
CA PRO A 133 0.72 -2.27 -7.88
C PRO A 133 1.17 -3.69 -8.27
N GLU A 134 0.80 -4.16 -9.47
CA GLU A 134 1.22 -5.49 -9.97
C GLU A 134 2.75 -5.65 -10.03
N THR A 135 3.48 -4.54 -10.15
CA THR A 135 4.95 -4.53 -10.21
C THR A 135 5.61 -4.48 -8.84
N ALA A 136 4.86 -4.43 -7.74
CA ALA A 136 5.41 -4.34 -6.39
C ALA A 136 6.24 -5.59 -6.01
N THR A 137 7.23 -5.39 -5.15
CA THR A 137 7.93 -6.47 -4.48
C THR A 137 7.11 -6.95 -3.29
N PHE A 138 6.58 -8.17 -3.36
CA PHE A 138 5.81 -8.79 -2.28
C PHE A 138 6.70 -9.66 -1.40
N LEU A 139 6.50 -9.59 -0.08
CA LEU A 139 7.28 -10.28 0.92
C LEU A 139 6.36 -11.03 1.87
N ASP A 140 6.77 -12.23 2.23
CA ASP A 140 6.05 -13.06 3.19
C ASP A 140 6.42 -12.70 4.62
N ALA A 141 5.50 -12.93 5.54
CA ALA A 141 5.74 -12.86 6.98
C ALA A 141 5.56 -14.23 7.63
N HIS A 142 6.16 -14.40 8.80
CA HIS A 142 5.94 -15.58 9.64
C HIS A 142 5.55 -15.13 11.04
N HIS A 143 4.44 -15.65 11.55
CA HIS A 143 3.94 -15.35 12.88
C HIS A 143 3.75 -16.64 13.68
N HIS A 144 4.00 -16.55 14.98
CA HIS A 144 3.64 -17.58 15.94
C HIS A 144 2.79 -16.88 17.01
N TYR A 145 1.49 -16.85 16.78
CA TYR A 145 0.50 -16.17 17.60
C TYR A 145 -0.75 -17.03 17.60
N ASP A 146 -1.13 -17.52 18.77
CA ASP A 146 -2.28 -18.43 18.96
C ASP A 146 -2.29 -19.62 17.96
N ALA A 147 -1.12 -20.25 17.79
CA ALA A 147 -0.92 -21.35 16.86
C ALA A 147 0.07 -22.36 17.45
N ASP A 148 -0.03 -23.64 17.05
CA ASP A 148 0.87 -24.70 17.52
C ASP A 148 2.28 -24.64 16.91
N SER A 149 2.45 -23.90 15.81
CA SER A 149 3.71 -23.75 15.09
C SER A 149 3.77 -22.43 14.28
N PRO A 150 4.94 -22.00 13.79
CA PRO A 150 5.04 -20.80 12.96
C PRO A 150 4.20 -20.91 11.68
N VAL A 151 3.32 -19.92 11.47
CA VAL A 151 2.44 -19.82 10.31
C VAL A 151 3.02 -18.82 9.32
N ARG A 152 3.08 -19.22 8.04
CA ARG A 152 3.48 -18.36 6.92
C ARG A 152 2.28 -17.56 6.43
N TYR A 153 2.46 -16.25 6.28
CA TYR A 153 1.52 -15.32 5.68
C TYR A 153 2.11 -14.85 4.34
N PRO A 154 1.59 -15.36 3.20
CA PRO A 154 2.11 -15.00 1.90
C PRO A 154 1.80 -13.54 1.59
N ARG A 155 2.70 -12.83 0.92
CA ARG A 155 2.52 -11.43 0.46
C ARG A 155 1.95 -10.49 1.54
N ALA A 156 2.44 -10.62 2.78
CA ALA A 156 1.99 -9.81 3.91
C ALA A 156 2.49 -8.35 3.85
N ILE A 157 3.55 -8.10 3.09
CA ILE A 157 4.14 -6.76 2.89
C ILE A 157 4.36 -6.56 1.39
N CYS A 158 4.16 -5.34 0.90
CA CYS A 158 4.59 -4.94 -0.43
C CYS A 158 5.45 -3.67 -0.38
N VAL A 159 6.47 -3.60 -1.24
CA VAL A 159 7.32 -2.42 -1.44
C VAL A 159 7.21 -2.05 -2.91
N PHE A 160 6.96 -0.78 -3.21
CA PHE A 160 6.79 -0.29 -4.58
C PHE A 160 7.13 1.19 -4.70
N GLU A 161 7.40 1.60 -5.93
CA GLU A 161 7.45 3.01 -6.31
C GLU A 161 6.16 3.39 -7.05
N LEU A 162 5.61 4.57 -6.75
CA LEU A 162 4.36 5.03 -7.35
C LEU A 162 4.47 6.49 -7.83
N PRO A 163 4.17 6.81 -9.10
CA PRO A 163 4.02 8.20 -9.53
C PRO A 163 2.86 8.86 -8.79
N THR A 164 3.06 10.05 -8.21
CA THR A 164 2.00 10.75 -7.44
C THR A 164 0.96 11.44 -8.31
N GLY A 165 1.21 11.55 -9.62
CA GLY A 165 0.38 12.33 -10.55
C GLY A 165 0.56 13.85 -10.44
N VAL A 166 1.42 14.33 -9.54
CA VAL A 166 1.72 15.75 -9.31
C VAL A 166 3.24 15.95 -9.24
N PRO A 167 3.82 16.96 -9.92
CA PRO A 167 5.26 17.20 -9.84
C PRO A 167 5.70 17.59 -8.43
N LEU A 168 6.89 17.12 -8.02
CA LEU A 168 7.51 17.53 -6.76
C LEU A 168 7.77 19.04 -6.72
N ARG A 169 8.19 19.61 -7.85
CA ARG A 169 8.32 21.05 -8.06
C ARG A 169 8.11 21.37 -9.53
N ARG A 170 7.47 22.50 -9.82
CA ARG A 170 7.39 23.04 -11.18
C ARG A 170 7.37 24.57 -11.17
N HIS A 171 8.11 25.18 -12.08
CA HIS A 171 8.11 26.62 -12.30
C HIS A 171 8.10 26.91 -13.80
N PHE A 172 7.33 27.92 -14.18
CA PHE A 172 7.28 28.46 -15.53
C PHE A 172 7.53 29.95 -15.40
N ASP A 173 8.69 30.40 -15.91
CA ASP A 173 9.10 31.79 -15.88
C ASP A 173 8.67 32.44 -17.20
N SER A 174 7.58 33.22 -17.16
CA SER A 174 7.06 33.92 -18.34
C SER A 174 7.83 35.21 -18.58
N ASP A 175 8.08 35.52 -19.84
CA ASP A 175 8.62 36.83 -20.25
C ASP A 175 7.54 37.94 -20.29
N PHE A 176 6.27 37.60 -19.98
CA PHE A 176 5.08 38.45 -20.06
C PHE A 176 4.81 39.06 -21.45
N ARG A 177 5.44 38.52 -22.50
CA ARG A 177 5.30 38.92 -23.91
C ARG A 177 4.77 37.79 -24.79
N GLY A 178 4.23 36.75 -24.18
CA GLY A 178 3.72 35.56 -24.85
C GLY A 178 4.73 34.41 -24.94
N GLY A 179 5.91 34.53 -24.32
CA GLY A 179 6.93 33.50 -24.23
C GLY A 179 7.33 33.15 -22.79
N SER A 180 8.50 32.51 -22.68
CA SER A 180 9.09 32.08 -21.40
C SER A 180 10.60 32.20 -21.44
N ALA A 181 11.21 32.61 -20.32
CA ALA A 181 12.65 32.48 -20.15
C ALA A 181 13.04 31.02 -19.93
N PHE A 182 12.29 30.30 -19.08
CA PHE A 182 12.48 28.86 -18.88
C PHE A 182 11.26 28.17 -18.26
N TYR A 183 11.26 26.84 -18.38
CA TYR A 183 10.44 25.92 -17.60
C TYR A 183 11.34 24.96 -16.85
N ALA A 184 11.02 24.68 -15.58
CA ALA A 184 11.71 23.69 -14.79
C ALA A 184 10.69 22.84 -14.03
N GLY A 185 10.80 21.51 -14.16
CA GLY A 185 9.93 20.54 -13.48
C GLY A 185 10.74 19.40 -12.89
N LEU A 186 10.19 18.76 -11.86
CA LEU A 186 10.65 17.48 -11.35
C LEU A 186 9.41 16.64 -11.04
N GLU A 187 9.29 15.49 -11.70
CA GLU A 187 8.17 14.56 -11.51
C GLU A 187 8.09 14.06 -10.07
N GLY A 188 6.86 13.95 -9.55
CA GLY A 188 6.61 13.42 -8.22
C GLY A 188 6.49 11.91 -8.25
N HIS A 189 7.22 11.28 -7.34
CA HIS A 189 7.11 9.86 -7.01
C HIS A 189 6.85 9.80 -5.51
N ALA A 190 5.90 8.97 -5.08
CA ALA A 190 5.62 8.72 -3.68
C ALA A 190 6.88 8.08 -3.08
N ARG A 191 7.39 8.72 -2.03
CA ARG A 191 8.64 8.38 -1.35
C ARG A 191 8.37 7.55 -0.12
#